data_AF-A0A948G040-F1
#
_entry.id   AF-A0A948G040-F1
#
_cell.length_a   1.000
_cell.length_b   1.000
_cell.length_c   1.000
_cell.angle_alpha   90.00
_cell.angle_beta   90.00
_cell.angle_gamma   90.00
#
_symmetry.space_group_name_H-M   'P 1'
#
loop_
_entity.id
_entity.type
_entity.pdbx_description
1 polymer ?
#
loop_
_entity_poly.entity_id
_entity_poly.type
_entity_poly.pdbx_seq_one_letter_code
_entity_poly.pdbx_strand_id
1 'polypeptide(L)'
;MKVLVLSAYHADSHRYWLDGLIAHLPTITWTVLSLPARYFSWRIRGNSLTWAMQQVELLSASYDLVLATSMTDLSALRGLVPALSRIPTVVYFHENQFSYPPSTQQRDGVEPQILNLYTALAADKVLFNSEYNRSTLLDGVDKLMVRLPDFAPRAEVAARLENAAVLPVGIDLA
;
A
#
# COMPACT_ATOMS: atom_id res chain seq x y z
N MET A 1 -5.62 -20.06 -7.77
CA MET A 1 -5.67 -18.59 -7.73
C MET A 1 -4.27 -18.04 -7.95
N LYS A 2 -4.08 -17.06 -8.83
CA LYS A 2 -2.82 -16.37 -9.11
C LYS A 2 -2.83 -15.00 -8.44
N VAL A 3 -1.87 -14.75 -7.56
CA VAL A 3 -1.76 -13.48 -6.81
C VAL A 3 -0.46 -12.78 -7.20
N LEU A 4 -0.59 -11.52 -7.64
CA LEU A 4 0.54 -10.61 -7.78
C LEU A 4 0.74 -9.87 -6.46
N VAL A 5 1.94 -9.97 -5.89
CA VAL A 5 2.32 -9.22 -4.69
C VAL A 5 3.21 -8.04 -5.09
N LEU A 6 2.82 -6.84 -4.66
CA LEU A 6 3.58 -5.61 -4.85
C LEU A 6 4.12 -5.13 -3.50
N SER A 7 5.42 -5.31 -3.28
CA SER A 7 6.10 -4.88 -2.06
C SER A 7 7.13 -3.80 -2.39
N ALA A 8 6.68 -2.55 -2.50
CA ALA A 8 7.51 -1.43 -2.93
C ALA A 8 8.62 -1.05 -1.95
N TYR A 9 8.51 -1.44 -0.68
CA TYR A 9 9.56 -1.26 0.32
C TYR A 9 9.68 -2.56 1.14
N HIS A 10 10.40 -3.54 0.60
CA HIS A 10 10.46 -4.90 1.13
C HIS A 10 11.45 -5.02 2.29
N ALA A 11 11.09 -4.43 3.44
CA ALA A 11 11.83 -4.52 4.68
C ALA A 11 11.70 -5.91 5.32
N ASP A 12 12.49 -6.20 6.35
CA ASP A 12 12.51 -7.52 7.00
C ASP A 12 11.13 -7.92 7.55
N SER A 13 10.38 -6.98 8.13
CA SER A 13 9.02 -7.23 8.61
C SER A 13 8.03 -7.58 7.49
N HIS A 14 8.16 -6.94 6.32
CA HIS A 14 7.33 -7.20 5.15
C HIS A 14 7.67 -8.56 4.55
N ARG A 15 8.97 -8.88 4.48
CA ARG A 15 9.45 -10.18 4.01
C ARG A 15 8.95 -11.31 4.90
N TYR A 16 9.14 -11.19 6.21
CA TYR A 16 8.69 -12.20 7.17
C TYR A 16 7.18 -12.47 7.08
N TRP A 17 6.38 -11.40 7.02
CA TRP A 17 4.93 -11.53 6.83
C TRP A 17 4.57 -12.23 5.52
N LEU A 18 5.20 -11.85 4.41
CA LEU A 18 4.91 -12.43 3.10
C LEU A 18 5.34 -13.90 3.03
N ASP A 19 6.53 -14.23 3.53
CA ASP A 19 7.04 -15.60 3.57
C ASP A 19 6.10 -16.49 4.39
N GLY A 20 5.62 -16.00 5.54
CA GLY A 20 4.62 -16.68 6.36
C GLY A 20 3.29 -16.88 5.62
N LEU A 21 2.80 -15.85 4.92
CA LEU A 21 1.56 -15.93 4.13
C LEU A 21 1.67 -16.97 3.01
N ILE A 22 2.79 -16.99 2.29
CA ILE A 22 3.06 -17.94 1.21
C ILE A 22 3.13 -19.37 1.76
N ALA A 23 3.81 -19.57 2.89
CA ALA A 23 3.94 -20.88 3.53
C ALA A 23 2.60 -21.47 3.97
N HIS A 24 1.67 -20.63 4.46
CA HIS A 24 0.37 -21.07 4.97
C HIS A 24 -0.74 -21.12 3.91
N LEU A 25 -0.47 -20.67 2.67
CA LEU A 25 -1.43 -20.68 1.57
C LEU A 25 -0.83 -21.37 0.32
N PRO A 26 -0.49 -22.67 0.40
CA PRO A 26 0.25 -23.37 -0.66
C PRO A 26 -0.54 -23.59 -1.95
N THR A 27 -1.86 -23.45 -1.93
CA THR A 27 -2.73 -23.60 -3.11
C THR A 27 -2.77 -22.35 -3.99
N ILE A 28 -2.17 -21.24 -3.54
CA ILE A 28 -2.07 -19.99 -4.28
C ILE A 28 -0.77 -19.97 -5.07
N THR A 29 -0.84 -19.56 -6.33
CA THR A 29 0.35 -19.26 -7.13
C THR A 29 0.74 -17.80 -6.92
N TRP A 30 1.89 -17.58 -6.29
CA TRP A 30 2.39 -16.26 -5.94
C TRP A 30 3.37 -15.75 -6.99
N THR A 31 3.23 -14.50 -7.41
CA THR A 31 4.27 -13.76 -8.13
C THR A 31 4.62 -12.55 -7.29
N VAL A 32 5.85 -12.47 -6.81
CA VAL A 32 6.30 -11.38 -5.94
C VAL A 32 7.15 -10.42 -6.73
N LEU A 33 6.70 -9.17 -6.82
CA LEU A 33 7.49 -8.05 -7.31
C LEU A 33 7.81 -7.12 -6.15
N SER A 34 9.10 -7.10 -5.76
CA SER A 34 9.57 -6.37 -4.60
C SER A 34 10.70 -5.41 -4.95
N LEU A 35 10.83 -4.35 -4.14
CA LEU A 35 11.97 -3.45 -4.19
C LEU A 35 12.62 -3.38 -2.81
N PRO A 36 13.96 -3.28 -2.75
CA PRO A 36 14.65 -3.30 -1.48
C PRO A 36 14.38 -2.03 -0.65
N ALA A 37 14.28 -2.22 0.66
CA ALA A 37 14.04 -1.22 1.70
C ALA A 37 15.24 -0.26 1.91
N ARG A 38 15.58 0.50 0.88
CA ARG A 38 16.63 1.52 0.89
C ARG A 38 16.22 2.73 0.08
N TYR A 39 16.83 3.88 0.38
CA TYR A 39 16.53 5.17 -0.26
C TYR A 39 15.04 5.53 -0.15
N PHE A 40 14.51 5.58 1.08
CA PHE A 40 13.08 5.72 1.35
C PHE A 40 12.37 6.80 0.52
N SER A 41 12.90 8.04 0.50
CA SER A 41 12.31 9.13 -0.28
C SER A 41 12.22 8.82 -1.77
N TRP A 42 13.24 8.17 -2.34
CA TRP A 42 13.20 7.69 -3.72
C TRP A 42 12.23 6.51 -3.87
N ARG A 43 12.22 5.57 -2.92
CA ARG A 43 11.45 4.34 -3.05
C ARG A 43 9.95 4.59 -3.00
N ILE A 44 9.49 5.50 -2.15
CA ILE A 44 8.08 5.90 -2.06
C ILE A 44 7.60 6.51 -3.39
N ARG A 45 8.42 7.34 -4.06
CA ARG A 45 7.98 8.07 -5.28
C ARG A 45 8.33 7.38 -6.59
N GLY A 46 9.34 6.52 -6.58
CA GLY A 46 9.93 5.94 -7.79
C GLY A 46 9.54 4.48 -8.04
N ASN A 47 8.80 3.82 -7.14
CA ASN A 47 8.44 2.41 -7.31
C ASN A 47 7.53 2.19 -8.53
N SER A 48 6.50 3.01 -8.70
CA SER A 48 5.57 2.94 -9.84
C SER A 48 6.28 3.13 -11.16
N LEU A 49 7.15 4.14 -11.25
CA LEU A 49 8.00 4.39 -12.42
C LEU A 49 8.93 3.22 -12.73
N THR A 50 9.68 2.75 -11.73
CA THR A 50 10.66 1.66 -11.91
C THR A 50 9.96 0.42 -12.46
N TRP A 51 8.85 0.02 -11.86
CA TRP A 51 8.13 -1.18 -12.25
C TRP A 51 7.40 -1.03 -13.59
N ALA A 52 6.73 0.10 -13.84
CA ALA A 52 6.05 0.32 -15.11
C ALA A 52 7.01 0.29 -16.31
N MET A 53 8.24 0.77 -16.13
CA MET A 53 9.23 0.81 -17.21
C MET A 53 10.02 -0.50 -17.39
N GLN A 54 10.18 -1.29 -16.33
CA GLN A 54 11.08 -2.45 -16.34
C GLN A 54 10.36 -3.80 -16.22
N GLN A 55 9.08 -3.80 -15.83
CA GLN A 55 8.32 -5.00 -15.45
C GLN A 55 6.94 -5.06 -16.12
N VAL A 56 6.72 -4.32 -17.21
CA VAL A 56 5.40 -4.21 -17.85
C VAL A 56 4.82 -5.55 -18.27
N GLU A 57 5.64 -6.48 -18.77
CA GLU A 57 5.19 -7.82 -19.18
C GLU A 57 4.68 -8.63 -17.98
N LEU A 58 5.44 -8.64 -16.88
CA LEU A 58 5.04 -9.30 -15.63
C LEU A 58 3.76 -8.68 -15.07
N LEU A 59 3.71 -7.35 -14.98
CA LEU A 59 2.55 -6.63 -14.46
C LEU A 59 1.29 -6.74 -15.33
N SER A 60 1.46 -7.02 -16.63
CA SER A 60 0.35 -7.21 -17.58
C SER A 60 -0.08 -8.66 -17.72
N ALA A 61 0.55 -9.58 -16.98
CA ALA A 61 0.12 -10.97 -16.94
C ALA A 61 -1.26 -11.12 -16.28
N SER A 62 -1.88 -12.28 -16.46
CA SER A 62 -3.18 -12.58 -15.86
C SER A 62 -3.03 -12.98 -14.39
N TYR A 63 -3.64 -12.18 -13.51
CA TYR A 63 -3.78 -12.44 -12.08
C TYR A 63 -5.25 -12.37 -11.65
N ASP A 64 -5.58 -13.12 -10.61
CA ASP A 64 -6.91 -13.10 -9.99
C ASP A 64 -7.01 -12.01 -8.90
N LEU A 65 -5.87 -11.60 -8.33
CA LEU A 65 -5.78 -10.64 -7.24
C LEU A 65 -4.42 -9.93 -7.25
N VAL A 66 -4.42 -8.63 -6.92
CA VAL A 66 -3.23 -7.88 -6.54
C VAL A 66 -3.23 -7.67 -5.02
N LEU A 67 -2.14 -8.05 -4.36
CA LEU A 67 -1.87 -7.77 -2.95
C LEU A 67 -0.70 -6.78 -2.86
N ALA A 68 -0.99 -5.53 -2.54
CA ALA A 68 0.02 -4.47 -2.42
C ALA A 68 0.29 -4.10 -0.96
N THR A 69 1.52 -3.67 -0.65
CA THR A 69 1.85 -3.09 0.67
C THR A 69 1.67 -1.57 0.69
N SER A 70 1.52 -1.00 1.89
CA SER A 70 1.29 0.43 2.19
C SER A 70 2.16 1.42 1.39
N MET A 71 3.37 1.03 1.02
CA MET A 71 4.35 1.90 0.34
C MET A 71 4.28 1.86 -1.18
N THR A 72 3.40 1.05 -1.76
CA THR A 72 3.23 0.95 -3.20
C THR A 72 2.49 2.16 -3.72
N ASP A 73 3.04 2.90 -4.68
CA ASP A 73 2.36 3.98 -5.38
C ASP A 73 1.33 3.40 -6.38
N LEU A 74 0.26 2.82 -5.81
CA LEU A 74 -0.69 1.99 -6.52
C LEU A 74 -1.53 2.79 -7.52
N SER A 75 -1.90 4.02 -7.17
CA SER A 75 -2.63 4.92 -8.06
C SER A 75 -1.86 5.20 -9.34
N ALA A 76 -0.56 5.54 -9.23
CA ALA A 76 0.26 5.82 -10.39
C ALA A 76 0.55 4.54 -11.18
N LEU A 77 0.83 3.42 -10.50
CA LEU A 77 1.11 2.15 -11.16
C LEU A 77 -0.10 1.66 -11.97
N ARG A 78 -1.34 1.78 -11.46
CA ARG A 78 -2.56 1.46 -12.20
C ARG A 78 -2.79 2.38 -13.41
N GLY A 79 -2.35 3.64 -13.33
CA GLY A 79 -2.40 4.57 -14.46
C GLY A 79 -1.36 4.26 -15.53
N LEU A 80 -0.14 3.87 -15.13
CA LEU A 80 0.96 3.53 -16.03
C LEU A 80 0.84 2.13 -16.64
N VAL A 81 0.19 1.19 -15.92
CA VAL A 81 -0.06 -0.19 -16.35
C VAL A 81 -1.55 -0.50 -16.24
N PRO A 82 -2.36 -0.12 -17.25
CA PRO A 82 -3.82 -0.21 -17.17
C PRO A 82 -4.38 -1.62 -16.95
N ALA A 83 -3.61 -2.67 -17.26
CA ALA A 83 -4.01 -4.06 -16.99
C ALA A 83 -4.34 -4.29 -15.50
N LEU A 84 -3.59 -3.66 -14.60
CA LEU A 84 -3.80 -3.76 -13.15
C LEU A 84 -5.13 -3.15 -12.71
N SER A 85 -5.70 -2.21 -13.47
CA SER A 85 -6.95 -1.54 -13.10
C SER A 85 -8.17 -2.45 -13.10
N ARG A 86 -8.08 -3.61 -13.77
CA ARG A 86 -9.17 -4.59 -13.91
C ARG A 86 -9.11 -5.71 -12.88
N ILE A 87 -8.04 -5.76 -12.09
CA ILE A 87 -7.77 -6.86 -11.15
C ILE A 87 -8.20 -6.42 -9.76
N PRO A 88 -8.99 -7.23 -9.03
CA PRO A 88 -9.29 -6.98 -7.62
C PRO A 88 -8.01 -6.71 -6.84
N THR A 89 -8.01 -5.65 -6.03
CA THR A 89 -6.81 -5.19 -5.32
C THR A 89 -7.05 -5.04 -3.83
N VAL A 90 -6.19 -5.71 -3.05
CA VAL A 90 -6.10 -5.54 -1.60
C VAL A 90 -4.81 -4.79 -1.30
N VAL A 91 -4.89 -3.76 -0.46
CA VAL A 91 -3.70 -3.13 0.13
C VAL A 91 -3.61 -3.52 1.60
N TYR A 92 -2.45 -4.03 2.00
CA TYR A 92 -2.12 -4.35 3.38
C TYR A 92 -1.18 -3.28 3.96
N PHE A 93 -1.66 -2.56 4.97
CA PHE A 93 -0.90 -1.55 5.69
C PHE A 93 -0.15 -2.20 6.86
N HIS A 94 1.17 -2.33 6.69
CA HIS A 94 2.11 -2.65 7.77
C HIS A 94 2.35 -1.44 8.68
N GLU A 95 2.37 -0.27 8.07
CA GLU A 95 2.55 1.03 8.70
C GLU A 95 1.82 2.10 7.90
N ASN A 96 1.54 3.24 8.53
CA ASN A 96 0.97 4.41 7.86
C ASN A 96 1.80 5.67 8.11
N GLN A 97 1.87 6.53 7.10
CA GLN A 97 2.67 7.76 7.13
C GLN A 97 2.04 8.90 7.94
N PHE A 98 0.84 8.73 8.49
CA PHE A 98 0.21 9.71 9.36
C PHE A 98 0.64 9.56 10.83
N SER A 99 1.07 8.36 11.25
CA SER A 99 1.54 8.07 12.61
C SER A 99 3.06 8.19 12.80
N TYR A 100 3.83 8.45 11.75
CA TYR A 100 5.27 8.63 11.90
C TYR A 100 5.59 10.01 12.49
N PRO A 101 6.44 10.09 13.53
CA PRO A 101 6.83 11.38 14.08
C PRO A 101 7.57 12.19 13.00
N PRO A 102 7.31 13.50 12.88
CA PRO A 102 8.07 14.36 11.99
C PRO A 102 9.54 14.28 12.41
N SER A 103 10.38 13.68 11.57
CA SER A 103 11.81 13.65 11.85
C SER A 103 12.39 15.05 11.64
N THR A 104 13.37 15.46 12.45
CA THR A 104 14.05 16.77 12.33
C THR A 104 14.73 17.01 10.97
N GLN A 105 14.83 15.98 10.13
CA GLN A 105 15.36 16.02 8.76
C GLN A 105 14.30 15.85 7.66
N GLN A 106 13.08 15.42 8.00
CA GLN A 106 11.96 15.44 7.05
C GLN A 106 11.42 16.86 7.02
N ARG A 107 11.66 17.55 5.91
CA ARG A 107 10.90 18.76 5.55
C ARG A 107 9.40 18.47 5.71
N ASP A 108 8.63 19.49 6.09
CA ASP A 108 7.17 19.50 6.30
C ASP A 108 6.35 19.06 5.06
N GLY A 109 6.58 17.84 4.63
CA GLY A 109 6.11 17.28 3.37
C GLY A 109 4.94 16.35 3.61
N VAL A 110 3.79 16.69 3.05
CA VAL A 110 2.58 15.84 3.05
C VAL A 110 2.68 14.69 2.04
N GLU A 111 3.77 14.60 1.27
CA GLU A 111 3.91 13.67 0.16
C GLU A 111 3.76 12.20 0.54
N PRO A 112 4.40 11.67 1.62
CA PRO A 112 4.21 10.28 2.03
C PRO A 112 2.78 10.01 2.52
N GLN A 113 2.14 11.00 3.14
CA GLN A 113 0.75 10.93 3.58
C GLN A 113 -0.22 10.85 2.41
N ILE A 114 -0.03 11.72 1.41
CA ILE A 114 -0.81 11.73 0.16
C ILE A 114 -0.64 10.41 -0.59
N LEU A 115 0.58 9.85 -0.63
CA LEU A 115 0.79 8.54 -1.24
C LEU A 115 0.00 7.44 -0.53
N ASN A 116 0.06 7.37 0.80
CA ASN A 116 -0.73 6.40 1.56
C ASN A 116 -2.24 6.55 1.31
N LEU A 117 -2.74 7.79 1.29
CA LEU A 117 -4.13 8.08 0.96
C LEU A 117 -4.49 7.56 -0.44
N TYR A 118 -3.71 7.92 -1.47
CA TYR A 118 -4.00 7.49 -2.84
C TYR A 118 -3.88 5.98 -3.02
N THR A 119 -2.93 5.35 -2.32
CA THR A 119 -2.78 3.90 -2.29
C THR A 119 -4.02 3.23 -1.70
N ALA A 120 -4.53 3.74 -0.59
CA ALA A 120 -5.76 3.23 0.03
C ALA A 120 -6.98 3.43 -0.90
N LEU A 121 -7.12 4.60 -1.53
CA LEU A 121 -8.25 4.92 -2.41
C LEU A 121 -8.24 4.13 -3.75
N ALA A 122 -7.05 3.71 -4.20
CA ALA A 122 -6.86 2.92 -5.41
C ALA A 122 -7.10 1.40 -5.22
N ALA A 123 -7.32 0.97 -3.98
CA ALA A 123 -7.61 -0.42 -3.64
C ALA A 123 -9.12 -0.69 -3.56
N ASP A 124 -9.51 -1.96 -3.78
CA ASP A 124 -10.87 -2.42 -3.53
C ASP A 124 -11.09 -2.77 -2.05
N LYS A 125 -10.03 -3.23 -1.37
CA LYS A 125 -10.04 -3.51 0.07
C LYS A 125 -8.76 -3.00 0.72
N VAL A 126 -8.93 -2.31 1.85
CA VAL A 126 -7.82 -1.84 2.68
C VAL A 126 -7.81 -2.64 3.98
N LEU A 127 -6.67 -3.25 4.29
CA LEU A 127 -6.44 -4.04 5.49
C LEU A 127 -5.30 -3.44 6.31
N PHE A 128 -5.45 -3.44 7.63
CA PHE A 128 -4.46 -2.93 8.57
C PHE A 128 -4.01 -4.03 9.51
N ASN A 129 -2.72 -4.04 9.86
CA ASN A 129 -2.19 -4.96 10.86
C ASN A 129 -2.74 -4.76 12.29
N SER A 130 -3.33 -3.60 12.60
CA SER A 130 -3.82 -3.26 13.94
C SER A 130 -4.88 -2.16 13.89
N GLU A 131 -5.71 -2.08 14.93
CA GLU A 131 -6.67 -0.98 15.08
C GLU A 131 -5.96 0.36 15.22
N TYR A 132 -4.81 0.41 15.91
CA TYR A 132 -4.00 1.62 16.01
C TYR A 132 -3.57 2.15 14.64
N ASN A 133 -3.07 1.27 13.75
CA ASN A 133 -2.66 1.66 12.40
C ASN A 133 -3.84 2.14 11.55
N ARG A 134 -5.01 1.51 11.71
CA ARG A 134 -6.26 1.92 11.05
C ARG A 134 -6.74 3.27 11.54
N SER A 135 -6.91 3.43 12.86
CA SER A 135 -7.46 4.64 13.45
C SER A 135 -6.57 5.86 13.21
N THR A 136 -5.25 5.68 13.31
CA THR A 136 -4.30 6.78 13.06
C THR A 136 -4.25 7.21 11.61
N LEU A 137 -4.40 6.29 10.64
CA LEU A 137 -4.56 6.66 9.24
C LEU A 137 -5.85 7.44 9.00
N LEU A 138 -7.00 6.94 9.51
CA LEU A 138 -8.29 7.59 9.28
C LEU A 138 -8.36 9.00 9.88
N ASP A 139 -7.92 9.16 11.13
CA ASP A 139 -7.82 10.46 11.81
C ASP A 139 -6.80 11.38 11.10
N GLY A 140 -5.67 10.83 10.67
CA GLY A 140 -4.66 11.58 9.92
C GLY A 140 -5.16 12.12 8.58
N VAL A 141 -5.90 11.29 7.83
CA VAL A 141 -6.55 11.69 6.57
C VAL A 141 -7.58 12.79 6.82
N ASP A 142 -8.42 12.62 7.85
CA ASP A 142 -9.43 13.61 8.23
C ASP A 142 -8.80 14.98 8.54
N LYS A 143 -7.76 14.98 9.38
CA LYS A 143 -6.99 16.18 9.72
C LYS A 143 -6.30 16.80 8.53
N LEU A 144 -5.75 15.99 7.61
CA LEU A 144 -5.15 16.48 6.38
C LEU A 144 -6.20 17.21 5.53
N MET A 145 -7.39 16.62 5.35
CA MET A 145 -8.48 17.24 4.58
C MET A 145 -8.93 18.58 5.17
N VAL A 146 -9.01 18.70 6.50
CA VAL A 146 -9.33 19.97 7.17
C VAL A 146 -8.26 21.05 6.95
N ARG A 147 -7.00 20.65 6.80
CA ARG A 147 -5.87 21.57 6.60
C ARG A 147 -5.67 22.01 5.15
N LEU A 148 -6.24 21.29 4.18
CA LEU A 148 -6.07 21.62 2.77
C LEU A 148 -6.82 22.92 2.43
N PRO A 149 -6.22 23.80 1.60
CA PRO A 149 -6.72 25.16 1.41
C PRO A 149 -8.03 25.26 0.61
N ASP A 150 -8.27 24.32 -0.32
CA ASP A 150 -9.46 24.28 -1.18
C ASP A 150 -9.63 22.86 -1.77
N PHE A 151 -10.82 22.56 -2.30
CA PHE A 151 -11.17 21.32 -3.01
C PHE A 151 -10.78 20.04 -2.26
N ALA A 152 -11.07 19.98 -0.96
CA ALA A 152 -10.84 18.81 -0.11
C ALA A 152 -12.14 17.99 0.04
N PRO A 153 -12.32 16.89 -0.71
CA PRO A 153 -13.53 16.06 -0.68
C PRO A 153 -13.55 15.15 0.57
N ARG A 154 -13.62 15.77 1.76
CA ARG A 154 -13.46 15.11 3.05
C ARG A 154 -14.47 13.99 3.27
N ALA A 155 -15.74 14.25 2.95
CA ALA A 155 -16.83 13.29 3.17
C ALA A 155 -16.74 12.10 2.21
N GLU A 156 -16.40 12.36 0.94
CA GLU A 156 -16.23 11.35 -0.09
C GLU A 156 -15.04 10.45 0.21
N VAL A 157 -13.91 11.03 0.64
CA VAL A 157 -12.74 10.27 1.07
C VAL A 157 -13.08 9.39 2.28
N ALA A 158 -13.79 9.92 3.27
CA ALA A 158 -14.21 9.14 4.44
C ALA A 158 -15.10 7.95 4.04
N ALA A 159 -16.09 8.18 3.16
CA ALA A 159 -16.97 7.12 2.65
C ALA A 159 -16.20 6.02 1.89
N ARG A 160 -15.19 6.39 1.10
CA ARG A 160 -14.35 5.42 0.37
C ARG A 160 -13.49 4.56 1.30
N LEU A 161 -13.16 5.05 2.50
CA LEU A 161 -12.35 4.34 3.48
C LEU A 161 -13.16 3.62 4.56
N GLU A 162 -14.50 3.74 4.56
CA GLU A 162 -15.41 3.12 5.54
C GLU A 162 -15.15 1.62 5.72
N ASN A 163 -14.94 0.91 4.61
CA ASN A 163 -14.78 -0.55 4.59
C ASN A 163 -13.35 -1.02 4.94
N ALA A 164 -12.46 -0.10 5.35
CA ALA A 164 -11.16 -0.43 5.91
C ALA A 164 -11.30 -1.31 7.15
N ALA A 165 -10.59 -2.43 7.18
CA ALA A 165 -10.69 -3.42 8.26
C ALA A 165 -9.33 -3.79 8.84
N VAL A 166 -9.32 -4.32 10.05
CA VAL A 166 -8.13 -4.88 10.68
C VAL A 166 -8.02 -6.36 10.33
N LEU A 167 -6.85 -6.76 9.84
CA LEU A 167 -6.43 -8.15 9.73
C LEU A 167 -5.05 -8.27 10.41
N PRO A 168 -5.00 -8.77 11.66
CA PRO A 168 -3.75 -8.88 12.41
C PRO A 168 -2.70 -9.69 11.66
N VAL A 169 -1.42 -9.39 11.92
CA VAL A 169 -0.31 -10.20 11.40
C VAL A 169 -0.41 -11.60 12.01
N GLY A 170 -0.43 -12.63 11.16
CA GLY A 170 -0.29 -14.00 11.61
C GLY A 170 1.08 -14.19 12.25
N ILE A 171 1.11 -14.54 13.52
CA ILE A 171 2.34 -14.88 14.26
C ILE A 171 2.34 -16.38 14.50
N ASP A 172 3.47 -17.02 14.22
CA ASP A 172 3.70 -18.40 14.61
C ASP A 172 4.15 -18.40 16.08
N LEU A 173 3.30 -18.94 16.95
CA LEU A 173 3.58 -19.09 18.38
C LEU A 173 4.21 -20.46 18.62
N ALA A 174 5.33 -20.73 17.95
CA ALA A 174 6.12 -21.94 18.15
C ALA A 174 6.73 -22.01 19.55
#